data_AF-X1HDB3-F1
#
_entry.id   AF-X1HDB3-F1
#
_cell.length_a   1.000
_cell.length_b   1.000
_cell.length_c   1.000
_cell.angle_alpha   90.00
_cell.angle_beta   90.00
_cell.angle_gamma   90.00
#
_symmetry.space_group_name_H-M   'P 1'
#
loop_
_entity.id
_entity.type
_entity.pdbx_description
1 polymer ?
#
loop_
_entity_poly.entity_id
_entity_poly.type
_entity_poly.pdbx_seq_one_letter_code
_entity_poly.pdbx_strand_id
1 'polypeptide(L)' 'TEITLPDKSEYSIGQLLQFKMMEIMYLGFLLDVNPFDQPNVEMYKTETRKILARGEM' A
#
# COMPACT_ATOMS: atom_id res chain seq x y z
N THR A 1 13.10 -15.81 0.38
CA THR A 1 13.62 -15.47 1.72
C THR A 1 12.61 -15.93 2.75
N GLU A 2 13.09 -16.60 3.80
CA GLU A 2 12.26 -17.00 4.95
C GLU A 2 12.44 -15.97 6.08
N ILE A 3 11.34 -15.66 6.79
CA ILE A 3 11.35 -14.78 7.97
C ILE A 3 10.70 -15.56 9.12
N THR A 4 11.46 -15.79 10.18
CA THR A 4 10.95 -16.43 11.39
C THR A 4 10.60 -15.36 12.42
N LEU A 5 9.36 -15.41 12.92
CA LEU A 5 8.90 -14.56 14.02
C LEU A 5 9.02 -15.30 15.35
N PRO A 6 9.33 -14.60 16.45
CA PRO A 6 9.39 -15.23 17.77
C PRO A 6 8.00 -15.68 18.26
N ASP A 7 6.95 -14.93 17.93
CA ASP A 7 5.55 -15.25 18.22
C ASP A 7 4.59 -14.50 17.28
N LYS A 8 3.27 -14.63 17.53
CA LYS A 8 2.20 -13.93 16.79
C LYS A 8 1.60 -12.75 17.57
N SER A 9 2.32 -12.21 18.55
CA SER A 9 1.86 -11.02 19.25
C SER A 9 1.79 -9.81 18.32
N GLU A 10 1.00 -8.83 18.71
CA GLU A 10 0.87 -7.55 18.00
C GLU A 10 2.22 -6.86 17.83
N TYR A 11 3.12 -7.01 18.82
CA TYR A 11 4.47 -6.47 18.76
C TYR A 11 5.30 -7.13 17.65
N SER A 12 5.37 -8.47 17.62
CA SER A 12 6.10 -9.23 16.61
C SER A 12 5.56 -9.00 15.20
N ILE A 13 4.24 -8.90 15.06
CA ILE A 13 3.60 -8.56 13.79
C ILE A 13 3.94 -7.13 13.37
N GLY A 14 3.92 -6.17 14.30
CA GLY A 14 4.31 -4.79 14.05
C GLY A 14 5.74 -4.67 13.52
N GLN A 15 6.67 -5.47 14.06
CA GLN A 15 8.05 -5.53 13.56
C GLN A 15 8.11 -6.03 12.12
N LEU A 16 7.35 -7.09 11.77
CA LEU A 16 7.28 -7.60 10.40
C LEU A 16 6.75 -6.53 9.43
N LEU A 17 5.66 -5.86 9.80
CA LEU A 17 5.05 -4.82 8.96
C LEU A 17 6.02 -3.66 8.75
N GLN A 18 6.69 -3.20 9.82
CA GLN A 18 7.71 -2.15 9.73
C GLN A 18 8.86 -2.57 8.81
N PHE A 19 9.35 -3.81 8.95
CA PHE A 19 10.40 -4.34 8.08
C PHE A 19 10.00 -4.30 6.61
N LYS A 20 8.76 -4.71 6.28
CA LYS A 20 8.24 -4.68 4.91
C LYS A 20 7.98 -3.27 4.38
N MET A 21 7.54 -2.34 5.22
CA MET A 21 7.43 -0.92 4.83
C MET A 21 8.80 -0.33 4.47
N MET A 22 9.84 -0.62 5.26
CA MET A 22 11.21 -0.20 4.93
C MET A 22 11.69 -0.78 3.60
N GLU A 23 11.41 -2.06 3.33
CA GLU A 23 11.74 -2.70 2.04
C GLU A 23 11.15 -1.94 0.85
N ILE A 24 9.88 -1.54 0.94
CA ILE A 24 9.22 -0.71 -0.10
C ILE A 24 9.85 0.68 -0.21
N MET A 25 10.16 1.33 0.92
CA MET A 25 10.81 2.65 0.92
C MET A 25 12.16 2.62 0.19
N TYR A 26 13.01 1.63 0.50
CA TYR A 26 14.30 1.46 -0.15
C TYR A 26 14.15 1.12 -1.64
N LEU A 27 13.21 0.26 -1.99
CA LEU A 27 12.94 -0.06 -3.39
C LEU A 27 12.48 1.17 -4.18
N GLY A 28 11.57 1.99 -3.62
CA GLY A 28 11.12 3.24 -4.23
C GLY A 28 12.29 4.19 -4.48
N PHE A 29 13.16 4.37 -3.48
CA PHE A 29 14.38 5.17 -3.62
C PHE A 29 15.30 4.65 -4.74
N LEU A 30 15.55 3.33 -4.82
CA LEU A 30 16.39 2.73 -5.85
C LEU A 30 15.81 2.87 -7.26
N LEU A 31 14.49 2.93 -7.38
CA LEU A 31 13.79 3.06 -8.66
C LEU A 31 13.50 4.52 -9.04
N ASP A 32 13.92 5.50 -8.22
CA ASP A 32 13.56 6.92 -8.38
C ASP A 32 12.03 7.15 -8.45
N VAL A 33 11.28 6.41 -7.62
CA VAL A 33 9.83 6.49 -7.49
C VAL A 33 9.48 6.91 -6.07
N ASN A 34 8.49 7.80 -5.92
CA ASN A 34 7.96 8.18 -4.61
C ASN A 34 6.99 7.10 -4.09
N PRO A 35 7.30 6.37 -3.01
CA PRO A 35 6.41 5.35 -2.46
C PRO A 35 5.29 5.92 -1.57
N PHE A 36 5.28 7.23 -1.33
CA PHE A 36 4.36 7.90 -0.41
C PHE A 36 3.21 8.65 -1.09
N ASP A 37 3.19 8.68 -2.43
CA ASP A 37 2.11 9.29 -3.18
C ASP A 37 1.28 8.25 -3.95
N GLN A 38 0.15 8.73 -4.47
CA GLN A 38 -0.81 7.92 -5.20
C GLN A 38 -1.54 8.80 -6.23
N PRO A 39 -0.85 9.28 -7.28
CA PRO A 39 -1.37 10.31 -8.17
C PRO A 39 -2.60 9.84 -8.98
N ASN A 40 -2.65 8.55 -9.31
CA ASN A 40 -3.65 8.00 -10.21
C ASN A 40 -5.01 7.71 -9.55
N VAL A 41 -5.16 7.95 -8.24
CA VAL A 41 -6.37 7.51 -7.53
C VAL A 41 -7.61 8.30 -7.89
N GLU A 42 -7.43 9.58 -8.20
CA GLU A 42 -8.56 10.45 -8.53
C GLU A 42 -9.19 10.09 -9.87
N MET A 43 -8.43 9.46 -10.78
CA MET A 43 -8.95 8.98 -12.06
C MET A 43 -10.01 7.91 -11.84
N TYR A 44 -9.69 6.83 -11.11
CA TYR A 44 -10.67 5.76 -10.90
C TYR A 44 -11.81 6.21 -9.99
N LYS A 45 -11.56 7.07 -8.98
CA LYS A 45 -12.66 7.62 -8.15
C LYS A 45 -13.66 8.40 -8.99
N THR A 46 -13.19 9.17 -9.98
CA THR A 46 -14.05 9.92 -10.90
C THR A 46 -14.91 8.99 -11.75
N GLU A 47 -14.31 7.96 -12.35
CA GLU A 47 -15.06 6.99 -13.16
C GLU A 47 -16.05 6.17 -12.33
N THR A 48 -15.66 5.72 -11.13
CA THR A 48 -16.56 5.01 -10.22
C THR A 48 -17.79 5.83 -9.86
N ARG A 49 -17.64 7.13 -9.56
CA ARG A 49 -18.79 8.01 -9.28
C ARG A 49 -19.73 8.13 -10.48
N LYS A 50 -19.20 8.24 -11.70
CA LYS A 50 -20.03 8.28 -12.93
C LYS A 50 -20.81 6.98 -13.13
N ILE A 51 -20.19 5.83 -12.87
CA ILE A 51 -20.83 4.52 -13.00
C ILE A 51 -21.96 4.40 -11.97
N LEU A 52 -21.70 4.74 -10.71
CA LEU A 52 -22.71 4.65 -9.65
C LEU A 52 -23.90 5.58 -9.90
N ALA A 53 -23.65 6.83 -10.32
CA ALA A 53 -24.72 7.77 -10.65
C ALA A 53 -25.58 7.33 -11.85
N ARG A 54 -25.05 6.48 -12.75
CA ARG A 54 -25.81 5.91 -13.87
C ARG A 54 -26.65 4.68 -13.48
N GLY A 55 -26.31 4.00 -12.39
CA GLY A 55 -27.08 2.86 -11.87
C GLY A 55 -28.24 3.26 -10.97
N GLU A 56 -28.37 4.55 -10.63
CA GLU A 56 -29.47 5.13 -9.84
C GLU A 56 -30.59 5.74 -10.71
N MET A 57 -30.49 5.66 -12.05
CA MET A 57 -31.57 5.94 -13.02
C MET A 57 -32.16 4.65 -13.57
#